data_AF-A0A533UIZ6-F1
#
_entry.id   AF-A0A533UIZ6-F1
#
_cell.length_a   1.000
_cell.length_b   1.000
_cell.length_c   1.000
_cell.angle_alpha   90.00
_cell.angle_beta   90.00
_cell.angle_gamma   90.00
#
_symmetry.space_group_name_H-M   'P 1'
#
loop_
_entity.id
_entity.type
_entity.pdbx_description
1 polymer ?
#
loop_
_entity_poly.entity_id
_entity_poly.type
_entity_poly.pdbx_seq_one_letter_code
_entity_poly.pdbx_strand_id
1 'polypeptide(L)' 'SSDEKIFGVICPHAGYMYSGPVATNSFYSISSQKPELVIITGPNHWRIGCNVAAMKEGIWKTPLGEVEIDTECAIEIN' A
#
# COMPACT_ATOMS: atom_id res chain seq x y z
N SER A 1 -24.31 -1.52 9.91
CA SER A 1 -23.77 -0.27 9.35
C SER A 1 -22.67 -0.69 8.38
N SER A 2 -23.04 -1.01 7.15
CA SER A 2 -22.23 -1.89 6.28
C SER A 2 -22.03 -1.35 4.86
N ASP A 3 -22.05 -0.02 4.69
CA ASP A 3 -21.95 0.62 3.37
C ASP A 3 -21.05 1.87 3.34
N GLU A 4 -20.19 2.07 4.35
CA GLU A 4 -19.26 3.20 4.31
C GLU A 4 -17.98 2.82 3.56
N LYS A 5 -17.73 3.51 2.45
CA LYS A 5 -16.51 3.33 1.66
C LYS A 5 -15.32 3.92 2.41
N ILE A 6 -14.38 3.06 2.84
CA ILE A 6 -13.14 3.48 3.47
C ILE A 6 -12.10 3.76 2.37
N PHE A 7 -11.66 5.01 2.24
CA PHE A 7 -10.71 5.44 1.21
C PHE A 7 -9.25 5.15 1.55
N GLY A 8 -8.93 4.90 2.81
CA GLY A 8 -7.57 4.61 3.24
C GLY A 8 -7.51 4.12 4.68
N VAL A 9 -6.41 3.42 4.99
CA VAL A 9 -6.11 2.93 6.33
C VAL A 9 -4.64 3.18 6.64
N ILE A 10 -4.32 3.27 7.93
CA ILE A 10 -2.95 3.35 8.42
C ILE A 10 -2.63 2.04 9.13
N CYS A 11 -1.47 1.45 8.86
CA CYS A 11 -1.00 0.24 9.52
C CYS A 11 0.50 0.30 9.84
N PRO A 12 0.95 -0.41 10.88
CA PRO A 12 2.38 -0.59 11.14
C PRO A 12 3.03 -1.47 10.05
N HIS A 13 4.34 -1.33 9.87
CA HIS A 13 5.13 -2.07 8.86
C HIS A 13 6.30 -2.88 9.46
N ALA A 14 6.33 -3.08 10.78
CA ALA A 14 7.32 -3.98 11.39
C ALA A 14 7.01 -5.44 11.02
N GLY A 15 7.99 -6.34 11.16
CA GLY A 15 7.82 -7.75 10.80
C GLY A 15 6.55 -8.38 11.39
N TYR A 16 5.96 -9.35 10.67
CA TYR A 16 4.63 -9.91 10.99
C TYR A 16 4.49 -10.42 12.42
N MET A 17 5.53 -11.02 13.00
CA MET A 17 5.53 -11.48 14.39
C MET A 17 5.28 -10.36 15.41
N TYR A 18 5.66 -9.13 15.08
CA TYR A 18 5.57 -7.98 15.98
C TYR A 18 4.32 -7.14 15.73
N SER A 19 3.96 -6.92 14.46
CA SER A 19 2.90 -5.95 14.11
C SER A 19 1.74 -6.53 13.31
N GLY A 20 1.83 -7.79 12.89
CA GLY A 20 0.80 -8.49 12.10
C GLY A 20 -0.60 -8.41 12.74
N PRO A 21 -0.77 -8.82 14.02
CA PRO A 21 -2.07 -8.77 14.69
C PRO A 21 -2.70 -7.37 14.74
N VAL A 22 -1.88 -6.32 14.80
CA VAL A 22 -2.36 -4.93 14.80
C VAL A 22 -2.73 -4.51 13.37
N ALA A 23 -1.84 -4.75 12.40
CA ALA A 23 -2.04 -4.42 10.99
C ALA A 23 -3.29 -5.09 10.39
N THR A 24 -3.64 -6.30 10.85
CA THR A 24 -4.84 -7.01 10.38
C THR A 24 -6.15 -6.28 10.68
N ASN A 25 -6.22 -5.42 11.70
CA ASN A 25 -7.45 -4.63 11.93
C ASN A 25 -7.72 -3.66 10.77
N SER A 26 -6.66 -3.00 10.27
CA SER A 26 -6.73 -2.09 9.13
C SER A 26 -7.06 -2.82 7.83
N PHE A 27 -6.46 -3.98 7.57
CA PHE A 27 -6.79 -4.77 6.37
C PHE A 27 -8.18 -5.40 6.45
N TYR A 28 -8.63 -5.81 7.63
CA TYR A 28 -9.97 -6.39 7.82
C TYR A 28 -11.06 -5.37 7.53
N SER A 29 -10.90 -4.11 7.96
CA SER A 29 -11.90 -3.06 7.72
C SER A 29 -12.14 -2.78 6.24
N ILE A 30 -11.16 -3.03 5.38
CA ILE A 30 -11.26 -2.87 3.91
C ILE A 30 -11.40 -4.19 3.16
N SER A 31 -11.50 -5.33 3.84
CA SER A 31 -11.39 -6.66 3.22
C SER A 31 -12.52 -7.00 2.23
N SER A 32 -13.68 -6.36 2.35
CA SER A 32 -14.79 -6.51 1.40
C SER A 32 -14.67 -5.59 0.18
N GLN A 33 -13.78 -4.59 0.22
CA GLN A 33 -13.55 -3.68 -0.90
C GLN A 33 -12.66 -4.32 -1.96
N LYS A 34 -12.88 -3.93 -3.21
CA LYS A 34 -12.12 -4.40 -4.37
C LYS A 34 -11.61 -3.19 -5.17
N PRO A 35 -10.62 -2.45 -4.63
CA PRO A 35 -10.04 -1.32 -5.36
C PRO A 35 -9.32 -1.80 -6.61
N GLU A 36 -9.44 -1.05 -7.70
CA GLU A 36 -8.68 -1.27 -8.94
C GLU A 36 -7.25 -0.73 -8.82
N LEU A 37 -7.07 0.33 -8.02
CA LEU A 37 -5.79 0.98 -7.76
C LEU A 37 -5.60 1.16 -6.25
N VAL A 38 -4.40 0.83 -5.76
CA VAL A 38 -3.98 1.06 -4.37
C VAL A 38 -2.66 1.83 -4.35
N ILE A 39 -2.63 2.92 -3.60
CA ILE A 39 -1.41 3.70 -3.37
C ILE A 39 -0.87 3.35 -1.98
N ILE A 40 0.37 2.86 -1.91
CA ILE A 40 1.06 2.54 -0.66
C ILE A 40 2.14 3.59 -0.40
N THR A 41 1.98 4.36 0.66
CA THR A 41 2.95 5.39 1.06
C THR A 41 3.68 5.00 2.33
N GLY A 42 5.01 5.17 2.36
CA GLY A 42 5.84 4.88 3.52
C GLY A 42 7.00 5.87 3.67
N PRO A 43 7.60 5.95 4.87
CA PRO A 43 8.73 6.85 5.09
C PRO A 43 9.98 6.36 4.36
N ASN A 44 10.79 7.32 3.89
CA ASN A 44 12.15 7.02 3.45
C ASN A 44 13.08 6.89 4.67
N HIS A 45 13.37 5.65 5.07
CA HIS A 45 14.24 5.36 6.21
C HIS A 45 15.72 5.73 5.98
N TRP A 46 16.13 5.93 4.73
CA TRP A 46 17.52 6.26 4.38
C TRP A 46 17.77 7.77 4.34
N ARG A 47 16.70 8.60 4.30
CA ARG A 47 16.77 10.07 4.18
C ARG A 47 17.61 10.59 3.01
N ILE A 48 17.84 9.77 2.01
CA ILE A 48 18.58 10.10 0.78
C ILE A 48 17.58 10.12 -0.37
N GLY A 49 17.66 11.13 -1.22
CA GLY A 49 16.85 11.24 -2.44
C GLY A 49 15.82 12.37 -2.40
N CYS A 50 14.80 12.26 -3.26
CA CYS A 50 13.74 13.25 -3.44
C CYS A 50 12.67 13.18 -2.33
N ASN A 51 11.86 14.25 -2.22
CA ASN A 51 10.78 14.36 -1.23
C ASN A 51 9.70 13.28 -1.39
N VAL A 52 9.41 12.91 -2.64
CA VAL A 52 8.50 11.81 -3.02
C VAL A 52 9.18 11.01 -4.12
N ALA A 53 9.18 9.69 -3.99
CA ALA A 53 9.69 8.77 -4.99
C ALA A 53 8.62 7.71 -5.25
N ALA A 54 8.34 7.46 -6.53
CA ALA A 54 7.51 6.35 -6.97
C ALA A 54 8.28 5.51 -8.00
N MET A 55 8.08 4.20 -7.98
CA MET A 55 8.54 3.33 -9.05
C MET A 55 7.56 3.51 -10.22
N LYS A 56 8.06 3.91 -11.39
CA LYS A 56 7.22 4.31 -12.53
C LYS A 56 6.74 3.13 -13.37
N GLU A 57 7.46 2.02 -13.35
CA GLU A 57 7.17 0.83 -14.15
C GLU A 57 7.66 -0.42 -13.42
N GLY A 58 7.07 -1.58 -13.75
CA GLY A 58 7.51 -2.88 -13.28
C GLY A 58 6.49 -3.62 -12.41
N ILE A 59 6.97 -4.63 -11.70
CA ILE A 59 6.14 -5.61 -10.98
C ILE A 59 6.69 -5.82 -9.56
N TRP A 60 5.79 -5.74 -8.58
CA TRP A 60 6.05 -6.15 -7.21
C TRP A 60 5.80 -7.64 -7.05
N LYS A 61 6.85 -8.39 -6.72
CA LYS A 61 6.73 -9.81 -6.40
C LYS A 61 6.32 -9.98 -4.93
N THR A 62 5.23 -10.68 -4.70
CA THR A 62 4.74 -11.01 -3.35
C THR A 62 4.59 -12.53 -3.20
N PRO A 63 4.52 -13.05 -1.97
CA PRO A 63 4.21 -14.46 -1.75
C PRO A 63 2.85 -14.90 -2.30
N LEU A 64 1.93 -13.94 -2.56
CA LEU A 64 0.59 -14.20 -3.08
C LEU A 64 0.51 -14.04 -4.61
N GLY A 65 1.60 -13.67 -5.25
CA GLY A 65 1.66 -13.42 -6.68
C GLY A 65 2.31 -12.08 -7.02
N GLU A 66 2.32 -11.79 -8.31
CA GLU A 66 2.84 -10.55 -8.88
C GLU A 66 1.77 -9.45 -8.88
N VAL A 67 2.18 -8.22 -8.57
CA VAL A 67 1.32 -7.02 -8.58
C VAL A 67 1.96 -5.99 -9.51
N GLU A 68 1.24 -5.61 -10.55
CA GLU A 68 1.71 -4.64 -11.54
C GLU A 68 1.64 -3.20 -10.98
N ILE A 69 2.60 -2.37 -11.39
CA ILE A 69 2.54 -0.93 -11.15
C ILE A 69 1.67 -0.29 -12.22
N ASP A 70 0.69 0.49 -11.79
CA ASP A 70 -0.02 1.42 -12.66
C ASP A 70 0.93 2.54 -13.09
N THR A 71 1.50 2.39 -14.28
CA THR A 71 2.53 3.29 -14.83
C THR A 71 1.97 4.67 -15.12
N GLU A 72 0.74 4.75 -15.62
CA GLU A 72 0.08 6.02 -15.94
C GLU A 72 -0.14 6.82 -14.65
N CYS A 73 -0.72 6.19 -13.63
CA CYS A 73 -0.92 6.83 -12.34
C CYS A 73 0.41 7.20 -11.65
N ALA A 74 1.40 6.32 -11.67
CA ALA A 74 2.70 6.57 -11.04
C ALA A 74 3.43 7.79 -11.64
N ILE A 75 3.29 8.03 -12.95
CA ILE A 75 3.83 9.21 -13.63
C ILE A 75 3.05 10.47 -13.27
N GLU A 76 1.72 10.38 -13.14
CA GLU A 76 0.87 11.52 -12.78
C GLU A 76 1.19 12.07 -11.38
N ILE A 77 1.49 11.18 -10.43
CA ILE A 77 1.72 11.56 -9.02
C ILE A 77 3.19 11.86 -8.66
N ASN A 78 4.16 11.58 -9.55
CA ASN A 78 5.60 11.74 -9.28
C ASN A 78 6.47 12.17 -10.48
#